data_AF-A0A922MH00-F1
#
_entry.id   AF-A0A922MH00-F1
#
_cell.length_a   1.000
_cell.length_b   1.000
_cell.length_c   1.000
_cell.angle_alpha   90.00
_cell.angle_beta   90.00
_cell.angle_gamma   90.00
#
_symmetry.space_group_name_H-M   'P 1'
#
loop_
_entity.id
_entity.type
_entity.pdbx_description
1 polymer ?
#
loop_
_entity_poly.entity_id
_entity_poly.type
_entity_poly.pdbx_seq_one_letter_code
_entity_poly.pdbx_strand_id
1 'polypeptide(L)'
;ILRVQSAEGTTRVEMSDTDVTAQLFERVYESLHLNTFAFVLHKDRQRKEEITSSKSRRLRDYGLQHGDMLYLSPVNGAVLFDQPSTSSQVQENNKPFGEPVEAGPSTSSSEILPAATSIPARPNLVEEDEVDLQLYRMSGSIQRQRDEKLCRHNSKGCCVHCSPLEPWDEGYLKEHNIKHMSFHAYLRKITSGNFISLDELSCKIKPGCSEHPPWPRGICSKCQPGAVTLNRQPYRHVDNVLFEHPAIVERFLAYWRATGHQRVGFLYGRYERHPDVPLGIRARVAAIYEPPQSSSRDCVTLSSDPRAPLLQDLAARLGLRPVGWIFTDLVPLDVATGTVKHIRGVDTHFLSAQECIMAGHYQNLHPNACRHASSGFFGSKFVTVCVTGKSDSWYP
;
A
#
# COMPACT_ATOMS: atom_id res chain seq x y z
N ILE A 1 6.32 -48.03 7.15
CA ILE A 1 4.93 -47.59 6.84
C ILE A 1 4.49 -46.66 7.96
N LEU A 2 4.10 -45.44 7.62
CA LEU A 2 3.51 -44.45 8.53
C LEU A 2 2.02 -44.32 8.23
N ARG A 3 1.20 -44.06 9.24
CA ARG A 3 -0.24 -43.81 9.08
C ARG A 3 -0.49 -42.32 9.21
N VAL A 4 -1.21 -41.72 8.28
CA VAL A 4 -1.49 -40.28 8.29
C VAL A 4 -3.00 -40.08 8.36
N GLN A 5 -3.48 -39.50 9.46
CA GLN A 5 -4.88 -39.17 9.68
C GLN A 5 -5.17 -37.76 9.20
N SER A 6 -6.12 -37.64 8.27
CA SER A 6 -6.68 -36.38 7.76
C SER A 6 -8.17 -36.27 8.09
N ALA A 7 -8.83 -35.21 7.60
CA ALA A 7 -10.27 -35.04 7.73
C ALA A 7 -11.08 -36.08 6.91
N GLU A 8 -10.49 -36.65 5.85
CA GLU A 8 -11.16 -37.61 4.96
C GLU A 8 -10.90 -39.08 5.34
N GLY A 9 -9.94 -39.34 6.23
CA GLY A 9 -9.63 -40.71 6.64
C GLY A 9 -8.20 -40.89 7.10
N THR A 10 -7.74 -42.15 7.12
CA THR A 10 -6.35 -42.47 7.46
C THR A 10 -5.70 -43.23 6.31
N THR A 11 -4.61 -42.69 5.78
CA THR A 11 -3.87 -43.26 4.66
C THR A 11 -2.52 -43.79 5.13
N ARG A 12 -2.02 -44.85 4.48
CA ARG A 12 -0.71 -45.43 4.78
C ARG A 12 0.31 -44.94 3.77
N VAL A 13 1.43 -44.43 4.26
CA VAL A 13 2.55 -43.94 3.44
C VAL A 13 3.77 -44.80 3.69
N GLU A 14 4.34 -45.34 2.61
CA GLU A 14 5.58 -46.13 2.69
C GLU A 14 6.79 -45.18 2.64
N MET A 15 7.65 -45.30 3.66
CA MET A 15 8.87 -44.50 3.82
C MET A 15 9.95 -45.38 4.45
N SER A 16 11.22 -45.10 4.11
CA SER A 16 12.39 -45.62 4.82
C SER A 16 12.79 -44.68 5.97
N ASP A 17 13.38 -45.20 7.05
CA ASP A 17 13.86 -44.39 8.17
C ASP A 17 15.06 -43.48 7.80
N THR A 18 15.69 -43.75 6.65
CA THR A 18 16.76 -42.92 6.06
C THR A 18 16.22 -41.80 5.18
N ASP A 19 14.95 -41.85 4.80
CA ASP A 19 14.33 -40.83 3.94
C ASP A 19 14.29 -39.49 4.66
N VAL A 20 14.38 -38.41 3.88
CA VAL A 20 14.31 -37.04 4.41
C VAL A 20 12.86 -36.64 4.63
N THR A 21 12.63 -35.79 5.62
CA THR A 21 11.29 -35.29 5.97
C THR A 21 10.59 -34.59 4.80
N ALA A 22 11.30 -33.92 3.89
CA ALA A 22 10.69 -33.33 2.69
C ALA A 22 9.96 -34.36 1.82
N GLN A 23 10.53 -35.57 1.66
CA GLN A 23 9.91 -36.66 0.87
C GLN A 23 8.64 -37.20 1.54
N LEU A 24 8.54 -37.13 2.87
CA LEU A 24 7.31 -37.49 3.58
C LEU A 24 6.17 -36.53 3.20
N PHE A 25 6.44 -35.23 3.10
CA PHE A 25 5.41 -34.25 2.70
C PHE A 25 4.98 -34.45 1.25
N GLU A 26 5.91 -34.74 0.34
CA GLU A 26 5.61 -35.08 -1.06
C GLU A 26 4.71 -36.32 -1.16
N ARG A 27 5.07 -37.42 -0.48
CA ARG A 27 4.24 -38.64 -0.51
C ARG A 27 2.88 -38.47 0.16
N VAL A 28 2.79 -37.65 1.21
CA VAL A 28 1.50 -37.33 1.86
C VAL A 28 0.61 -36.52 0.92
N TYR A 29 1.17 -35.53 0.22
CA TYR A 29 0.46 -34.73 -0.78
C TYR A 29 -0.11 -35.62 -1.90
N GLU A 30 0.71 -36.52 -2.45
CA GLU A 30 0.30 -37.42 -3.52
C GLU A 30 -0.73 -38.47 -3.04
N SER A 31 -0.48 -39.13 -1.90
CA SER A 31 -1.35 -40.20 -1.41
C SER A 31 -2.74 -39.74 -0.96
N LEU A 32 -2.85 -38.49 -0.49
CA LEU A 32 -4.12 -37.88 -0.10
C LEU A 32 -4.73 -36.99 -1.19
N HIS A 33 -4.08 -36.89 -2.36
CA HIS A 33 -4.51 -36.05 -3.48
C HIS A 33 -4.81 -34.60 -3.04
N LEU A 34 -3.90 -34.01 -2.26
CA LEU A 34 -4.12 -32.69 -1.68
C LEU A 34 -3.99 -31.60 -2.75
N ASN A 35 -4.77 -30.53 -2.60
CA ASN A 35 -4.73 -29.39 -3.53
C ASN A 35 -3.54 -28.43 -3.31
N THR A 36 -2.89 -28.52 -2.15
CA THR A 36 -1.81 -27.61 -1.75
C THR A 36 -0.89 -28.23 -0.72
N PHE A 37 0.37 -27.80 -0.69
CA PHE A 37 1.35 -28.13 0.35
C PHE A 37 1.16 -27.34 1.65
N ALA A 38 0.09 -26.54 1.77
CA ALA A 38 -0.24 -25.78 2.98
C ALA A 38 -0.85 -26.66 4.09
N PHE A 39 -0.15 -27.73 4.47
CA PHE A 39 -0.51 -28.63 5.57
C PHE A 39 0.70 -28.89 6.49
N VAL A 40 0.41 -29.27 7.73
CA VAL A 40 1.41 -29.63 8.74
C VAL A 40 1.13 -31.05 9.25
N LEU A 41 2.20 -31.78 9.57
CA LEU A 41 2.16 -33.10 10.16
C LEU A 41 2.59 -33.04 11.63
N HIS A 42 1.78 -33.63 12.51
CA HIS A 42 2.07 -33.75 13.93
C HIS A 42 2.21 -35.21 14.36
N LYS A 43 3.07 -35.48 15.34
CA LYS A 43 3.22 -36.83 15.93
C LYS A 43 2.13 -37.18 16.94
N ASP A 44 1.49 -36.16 17.52
CA ASP A 44 0.49 -36.33 18.56
C ASP A 44 -0.86 -35.76 18.15
N ARG A 45 -1.92 -36.34 18.72
CA ARG A 45 -3.31 -35.93 18.43
C ARG A 45 -3.62 -34.52 18.91
N GLN A 46 -2.89 -34.00 19.91
CA GLN A 46 -3.06 -32.64 20.43
C GLN A 46 -2.32 -31.60 19.58
N ARG A 47 -1.62 -32.03 18.51
CA ARG A 47 -0.91 -31.19 17.53
C ARG A 47 0.17 -30.30 18.14
N LYS A 48 0.89 -30.83 19.13
CA LYS A 48 1.97 -30.12 19.85
C LYS A 48 3.36 -30.41 19.30
N GLU A 49 3.57 -31.62 18.77
CA GLU A 49 4.85 -32.06 18.21
C GLU A 49 4.79 -32.06 16.69
N GLU A 50 5.25 -30.96 16.10
CA GLU A 50 5.30 -30.76 14.64
C GLU A 50 6.54 -31.39 14.00
N ILE A 51 6.34 -31.98 12.83
CA ILE A 51 7.43 -32.45 11.95
C ILE A 51 7.69 -31.37 10.91
N THR A 52 8.89 -30.77 10.94
CA THR A 52 9.28 -29.77 9.94
C THR A 52 9.73 -30.43 8.64
N SER A 53 9.21 -29.99 7.50
CA SER A 53 9.69 -30.38 6.18
C SER A 53 11.11 -29.87 5.93
N SER A 54 12.07 -30.77 5.73
CA SER A 54 13.48 -30.45 5.53
C SER A 54 14.14 -31.42 4.56
N LYS A 55 15.04 -30.90 3.72
CA LYS A 55 15.88 -31.68 2.80
C LYS A 55 17.10 -32.31 3.49
N SER A 56 17.37 -31.97 4.75
CA SER A 56 18.55 -32.47 5.49
C SER A 56 18.20 -33.35 6.69
N ARG A 57 17.02 -33.17 7.31
CA ARG A 57 16.58 -34.00 8.45
C ARG A 57 15.90 -35.29 7.98
N ARG A 58 16.24 -36.41 8.61
CA ARG A 58 15.72 -37.75 8.31
C ARG A 58 14.58 -38.14 9.24
N LEU A 59 13.76 -39.10 8.84
CA LEU A 59 12.63 -39.58 9.65
C LEU A 59 13.07 -40.19 10.99
N ARG A 60 14.23 -40.87 11.02
CA ARG A 60 14.84 -41.38 12.26
C ARG A 60 15.17 -40.28 13.28
N ASP A 61 15.48 -39.07 12.83
CA ASP A 61 15.82 -37.94 13.72
C ASP A 61 14.59 -37.47 14.53
N TYR A 62 13.39 -37.74 14.00
CA TYR A 62 12.12 -37.50 14.67
C TYR A 62 11.62 -38.74 15.43
N GLY A 63 12.40 -39.82 15.46
CA GLY A 63 12.06 -41.07 16.16
C GLY A 63 10.83 -41.79 15.58
N LEU A 64 10.53 -41.59 14.30
CA LEU A 64 9.37 -42.20 13.64
C LEU A 64 9.65 -43.66 13.30
N GLN A 65 8.77 -44.55 13.77
CA GLN A 65 8.86 -45.99 13.58
C GLN A 65 7.73 -46.53 12.70
N HIS A 66 7.86 -47.79 12.28
CA HIS A 66 6.82 -48.45 11.53
C HIS A 66 5.52 -48.52 12.34
N GLY A 67 4.43 -48.03 11.77
CA GLY A 67 3.10 -48.04 12.37
C GLY A 67 2.72 -46.76 13.10
N ASP A 68 3.62 -45.79 13.24
CA ASP A 68 3.33 -44.52 13.90
C ASP A 68 2.21 -43.74 13.19
N MET A 69 1.39 -43.06 13.98
CA MET A 69 0.28 -42.24 13.52
C MET A 69 0.71 -40.77 13.49
N LEU A 70 0.56 -40.15 12.34
CA LEU A 70 0.73 -38.73 12.12
C LEU A 70 -0.63 -38.08 11.91
N TYR A 71 -0.78 -36.85 12.38
CA TYR A 71 -2.01 -36.08 12.29
C TYR A 71 -1.79 -34.90 11.36
N LEU A 72 -2.53 -34.87 10.26
CA LEU A 72 -2.46 -33.82 9.26
C LEU A 72 -3.45 -32.71 9.60
N SER A 73 -2.99 -31.46 9.49
CA SER A 73 -3.84 -30.28 9.66
C SER A 73 -3.55 -29.18 8.64
N PRO A 74 -4.57 -28.44 8.18
CA PRO A 74 -4.39 -27.33 7.25
C PRO A 74 -3.69 -26.15 7.92
N VAL A 75 -2.80 -25.50 7.18
CA VAL A 75 -2.18 -24.24 7.57
C VAL A 75 -3.11 -23.10 7.18
N ASN A 76 -3.42 -22.20 8.12
CA ASN A 76 -4.15 -20.95 7.86
C ASN A 76 -5.49 -21.12 7.11
N GLY A 77 -6.23 -22.21 7.38
CA GLY A 77 -7.53 -22.45 6.73
C GLY A 77 -7.43 -22.90 5.27
N ALA A 78 -6.25 -23.38 4.83
CA ALA A 78 -6.09 -23.98 3.52
C ALA A 78 -7.12 -25.09 3.27
N VAL A 79 -7.80 -25.03 2.13
CA VAL A 79 -8.70 -26.07 1.66
C VAL A 79 -7.83 -27.18 1.08
N LEU A 80 -7.71 -28.29 1.80
CA LEU A 80 -6.80 -29.40 1.43
C LEU A 80 -7.43 -30.40 0.46
N PHE A 81 -8.77 -30.45 0.40
CA PHE A 81 -9.55 -31.39 -0.38
C PHE A 81 -10.61 -30.65 -1.20
N ASP A 82 -10.96 -31.16 -2.37
CA ASP A 82 -12.02 -30.58 -3.22
C ASP A 82 -13.40 -30.74 -2.59
N GLN A 83 -14.16 -29.66 -2.50
CA GLN A 83 -15.57 -29.70 -2.11
C GLN A 83 -16.47 -29.87 -3.34
N PRO A 84 -17.32 -30.91 -3.42
CA PRO A 84 -18.30 -31.02 -4.48
C PRO A 84 -19.36 -29.92 -4.33
N SER A 85 -19.56 -29.15 -5.41
CA SER A 85 -20.57 -28.09 -5.50
C SER A 85 -21.97 -28.70 -5.61
N THR A 86 -22.87 -28.40 -4.67
CA THR A 86 -24.32 -28.64 -4.82
C THR A 86 -25.07 -27.32 -4.80
N SER A 87 -25.32 -26.79 -5.99
CA SER A 87 -26.35 -25.79 -6.24
C SER A 87 -27.71 -26.47 -6.35
N SER A 88 -28.70 -26.07 -5.55
CA SER A 88 -30.14 -25.94 -5.91
C SER A 88 -30.98 -25.72 -4.64
N GLN A 89 -31.43 -24.49 -4.39
CA GLN A 89 -32.85 -24.19 -4.20
C GLN A 89 -33.10 -22.69 -4.19
N VAL A 90 -33.93 -22.28 -5.13
CA VAL A 90 -34.49 -20.95 -5.32
C VAL A 90 -35.62 -20.77 -4.30
N GLN A 91 -35.59 -19.70 -3.52
CA GLN A 91 -36.82 -19.08 -3.05
C GLN A 91 -36.63 -17.57 -2.93
N GLU A 92 -37.34 -16.87 -3.81
CA GLU A 92 -37.54 -15.43 -3.77
C GLU A 92 -38.25 -15.03 -2.47
N ASN A 93 -37.70 -14.04 -1.77
CA ASN A 93 -38.56 -13.08 -1.07
C ASN A 93 -37.84 -11.73 -0.95
N ASN A 94 -38.39 -10.75 -1.67
CA ASN A 94 -38.00 -9.35 -1.66
C ASN A 94 -38.36 -8.68 -0.33
N LYS A 95 -37.38 -8.13 0.40
CA LYS A 95 -37.45 -6.81 1.06
C LYS A 95 -36.10 -6.41 1.69
N PRO A 96 -35.65 -5.16 1.53
CA PRO A 96 -34.46 -4.65 2.20
C PRO A 96 -34.82 -4.10 3.59
N PHE A 97 -34.07 -4.49 4.62
CA PHE A 97 -34.11 -3.97 5.99
C PHE A 97 -32.64 -3.88 6.47
N GLY A 98 -32.17 -2.82 7.14
CA GLY A 98 -32.87 -1.68 7.69
C GLY A 98 -31.96 -0.47 7.90
N GLU A 99 -32.66 0.64 8.17
CA GLU A 99 -32.16 1.92 8.66
C GLU A 99 -31.77 1.86 10.15
N PRO A 100 -31.08 2.90 10.66
CA PRO A 100 -30.53 2.94 12.01
C PRO A 100 -31.61 3.23 13.07
N VAL A 101 -31.36 2.73 14.27
CA VAL A 101 -32.23 2.87 15.44
C VAL A 101 -32.19 4.31 15.96
N GLU A 102 -33.33 4.99 15.96
CA GLU A 102 -33.59 6.23 16.71
C GLU A 102 -33.64 5.95 18.22
N ALA A 103 -33.02 6.83 19.02
CA ALA A 103 -33.30 6.97 20.44
C ALA A 103 -33.88 8.36 20.69
N GLY A 104 -35.16 8.40 21.08
CA GLY A 104 -35.90 9.61 21.43
C GLY A 104 -35.50 10.22 22.79
N PRO A 105 -36.06 11.40 23.11
CA PRO A 105 -35.48 12.34 24.07
C PRO A 105 -35.91 12.04 25.51
N SER A 106 -35.09 12.45 26.48
CA SER A 106 -35.52 12.63 27.86
C SER A 106 -34.97 13.94 28.40
N THR A 107 -35.91 14.82 28.70
CA THR A 107 -35.75 16.12 29.33
C THR A 107 -35.47 15.96 30.82
N SER A 108 -34.40 16.58 31.32
CA SER A 108 -34.40 17.19 32.65
C SER A 108 -33.35 18.29 32.72
N SER A 109 -33.84 19.45 33.10
CA SER A 109 -33.16 20.72 33.27
C SER A 109 -32.35 20.75 34.56
N SER A 110 -31.14 21.30 34.52
CA SER A 110 -30.48 21.97 35.65
C SER A 110 -29.33 22.82 35.14
N GLU A 111 -29.38 24.10 35.46
CA GLU A 111 -28.43 25.15 35.11
C GLU A 111 -27.28 25.28 36.14
N ILE A 112 -26.17 25.91 35.70
CA ILE A 112 -25.18 26.75 36.45
C ILE A 112 -23.80 26.13 36.87
N LEU A 113 -22.79 26.61 36.10
CA LEU A 113 -21.41 27.09 36.42
C LEU A 113 -20.15 26.21 36.25
N PRO A 114 -19.00 26.84 35.86
CA PRO A 114 -17.92 26.19 35.11
C PRO A 114 -16.77 25.76 36.01
N ALA A 115 -16.35 24.51 35.91
CA ALA A 115 -15.09 24.03 36.46
C ALA A 115 -14.13 23.76 35.31
N ALA A 116 -12.98 24.44 35.35
CA ALA A 116 -11.86 24.25 34.45
C ALA A 116 -11.38 22.80 34.51
N THR A 117 -11.82 21.98 33.55
CA THR A 117 -11.26 20.67 33.29
C THR A 117 -10.13 20.83 32.30
N SER A 118 -8.92 20.63 32.82
CA SER A 118 -7.71 20.32 32.06
C SER A 118 -8.04 19.41 30.89
N ILE A 119 -7.88 19.97 29.68
CA ILE A 119 -7.91 19.24 28.42
C ILE A 119 -6.99 18.02 28.59
N PRO A 120 -7.49 16.77 28.42
CA PRO A 120 -6.60 15.63 28.39
C PRO A 120 -5.62 15.85 27.24
N ALA A 121 -4.32 15.82 27.58
CA ALA A 121 -3.23 16.06 26.64
C ALA A 121 -3.49 15.27 25.36
N ARG A 122 -3.65 15.99 24.24
CA ARG A 122 -3.68 15.36 22.92
C ARG A 122 -2.44 14.48 22.82
N PRO A 123 -2.57 13.21 22.36
CA PRO A 123 -1.39 12.39 22.10
C PRO A 123 -0.48 13.18 21.15
N ASN A 124 0.82 13.25 21.47
CA ASN A 124 1.86 14.00 20.75
C ASN A 124 1.47 14.19 19.28
N LEU A 125 1.01 15.39 18.90
CA LEU A 125 0.61 15.68 17.53
C LEU A 125 1.83 15.43 16.67
N VAL A 126 1.74 14.43 15.80
CA VAL A 126 2.76 14.17 14.78
C VAL A 126 2.94 15.45 13.98
N GLU A 127 4.18 15.89 13.82
CA GLU A 127 4.50 17.12 13.11
C GLU A 127 4.18 16.95 11.62
N GLU A 128 3.15 17.69 11.16
CA GLU A 128 2.77 17.73 9.75
C GLU A 128 3.68 18.68 8.98
N ASP A 129 3.82 18.43 7.68
CA ASP A 129 4.71 19.25 6.85
C ASP A 129 4.19 20.68 6.71
N GLU A 130 5.12 21.64 6.59
CA GLU A 130 4.79 23.05 6.39
C GLU A 130 3.81 23.27 5.22
N VAL A 131 3.96 22.50 4.14
CA VAL A 131 3.05 22.55 2.98
C VAL A 131 1.62 22.16 3.35
N ASP A 132 1.43 21.18 4.23
CA ASP A 132 0.10 20.75 4.66
C ASP A 132 -0.53 21.85 5.53
N LEU A 133 0.24 22.39 6.47
CA LEU A 133 -0.19 23.51 7.32
C LEU A 133 -0.63 24.73 6.50
N GLN A 134 0.06 25.01 5.40
CA GLN A 134 -0.32 26.05 4.45
C GLN A 134 -1.62 25.70 3.71
N LEU A 135 -1.74 24.49 3.18
CA LEU A 135 -2.89 24.03 2.40
C LEU A 135 -4.18 23.92 3.23
N TYR A 136 -4.08 23.56 4.51
CA TYR A 136 -5.23 23.57 5.42
C TYR A 136 -5.84 24.97 5.61
N ARG A 137 -5.03 26.03 5.55
CA ARG A 137 -5.48 27.43 5.73
C ARG A 137 -6.09 28.04 4.48
N MET A 138 -5.93 27.42 3.31
CA MET A 138 -6.47 27.93 2.05
C MET A 138 -7.96 27.61 1.91
N SER A 139 -8.70 28.28 1.03
CA SER A 139 -10.06 27.81 0.66
C SER A 139 -10.01 26.71 -0.41
N GLY A 140 -9.02 26.74 -1.30
CA GLY A 140 -8.97 25.87 -2.48
C GLY A 140 -10.05 26.16 -3.52
N SER A 141 -10.94 27.12 -3.26
CA SER A 141 -12.02 27.50 -4.17
C SER A 141 -11.45 28.03 -5.49
N ILE A 142 -11.92 27.49 -6.61
CA ILE A 142 -11.46 27.87 -7.94
C ILE A 142 -12.32 29.04 -8.41
N GLN A 143 -11.69 30.19 -8.64
CA GLN A 143 -12.40 31.38 -9.10
C GLN A 143 -12.77 31.26 -10.57
N ARG A 144 -14.05 31.45 -10.89
CA ARG A 144 -14.52 31.50 -12.28
C ARG A 144 -14.60 32.94 -12.77
N GLN A 145 -14.32 33.14 -14.05
CA GLN A 145 -14.62 34.40 -14.71
C GLN A 145 -16.12 34.51 -14.96
N ARG A 146 -16.62 35.74 -15.11
CA ARG A 146 -18.02 35.99 -15.45
C ARG A 146 -18.28 35.49 -16.88
N ASP A 147 -19.29 34.65 -17.05
CA ASP A 147 -19.77 34.24 -18.37
C ASP A 147 -20.58 35.39 -19.00
N GLU A 148 -20.09 35.96 -20.11
CA GLU A 148 -20.73 37.10 -20.77
C GLU A 148 -22.15 36.79 -21.29
N LYS A 149 -22.45 35.53 -21.61
CA LYS A 149 -23.73 35.11 -22.21
C LYS A 149 -24.74 34.66 -21.15
N LEU A 150 -24.27 34.01 -20.09
CA LEU A 150 -25.13 33.39 -19.08
C LEU A 150 -25.27 34.22 -17.79
N CYS A 151 -24.32 35.09 -17.45
CA CYS A 151 -24.38 35.90 -16.23
C CYS A 151 -25.26 37.16 -16.39
N ARG A 152 -26.51 37.05 -15.94
CA ARG A 152 -27.48 38.16 -15.88
C ARG A 152 -27.49 38.87 -14.52
N HIS A 153 -26.34 39.38 -14.09
CA HIS A 153 -26.22 40.19 -12.87
C HIS A 153 -25.21 41.33 -13.07
N ASN A 154 -25.22 42.30 -12.17
CA ASN A 154 -24.25 43.41 -12.18
C ASN A 154 -22.84 42.92 -11.77
N SER A 155 -21.85 43.81 -11.83
CA SER A 155 -20.44 43.49 -11.56
C SER A 155 -20.14 43.00 -10.14
N LYS A 156 -21.03 43.25 -9.17
CA LYS A 156 -20.91 42.77 -7.78
C LYS A 156 -21.78 41.55 -7.47
N GLY A 157 -22.64 41.14 -8.40
CA GLY A 157 -23.49 39.98 -8.26
C GLY A 157 -22.73 38.69 -8.55
N CYS A 158 -23.27 37.57 -8.08
CA CYS A 158 -22.75 36.24 -8.33
C CYS A 158 -23.91 35.30 -8.68
N CYS A 159 -23.76 34.47 -9.70
CA CYS A 159 -24.71 33.42 -10.05
C CYS A 159 -24.01 32.06 -10.20
N VAL A 160 -24.77 31.01 -10.51
CA VAL A 160 -24.28 29.65 -10.69
C VAL A 160 -23.23 29.47 -11.80
N HIS A 161 -23.11 30.43 -12.72
CA HIS A 161 -22.14 30.40 -13.82
C HIS A 161 -20.80 31.08 -13.49
N CYS A 162 -20.74 31.90 -12.43
CA CYS A 162 -19.51 32.60 -12.02
C CYS A 162 -19.14 32.41 -10.54
N SER A 163 -19.96 31.70 -9.75
CA SER A 163 -19.61 31.36 -8.37
C SER A 163 -18.34 30.52 -8.31
N PRO A 164 -17.52 30.59 -7.26
CA PRO A 164 -16.35 29.74 -7.15
C PRO A 164 -16.74 28.25 -7.23
N LEU A 165 -15.89 27.43 -7.86
CA LEU A 165 -16.03 25.97 -7.87
C LEU A 165 -15.28 25.36 -6.69
N GLU A 166 -15.72 24.19 -6.26
CA GLU A 166 -15.01 23.38 -5.29
C GLU A 166 -13.71 22.81 -5.89
N PRO A 167 -12.64 22.60 -5.09
CA PRO A 167 -11.37 22.08 -5.59
C PRO A 167 -11.42 20.66 -6.18
N TRP A 168 -12.53 19.94 -5.97
CA TRP A 168 -12.78 18.59 -6.51
C TRP A 168 -13.82 18.57 -7.64
N ASP A 169 -14.14 19.71 -8.25
CA ASP A 169 -15.07 19.79 -9.37
C ASP A 169 -14.58 18.97 -10.57
N GLU A 170 -15.35 17.95 -10.96
CA GLU A 170 -14.94 16.99 -12.00
C GLU A 170 -14.84 17.63 -13.39
N GLY A 171 -15.66 18.64 -13.67
CA GLY A 171 -15.65 19.37 -14.94
C GLY A 171 -14.35 20.14 -15.11
N TYR A 172 -13.97 20.91 -14.09
CA TYR A 172 -12.71 21.67 -14.06
C TYR A 172 -11.49 20.75 -14.17
N LEU A 173 -11.46 19.67 -13.38
CA LEU A 173 -10.34 18.71 -13.41
C LEU A 173 -10.18 18.08 -14.79
N LYS A 174 -11.29 17.71 -15.45
CA LYS A 174 -11.27 17.14 -16.80
C LYS A 174 -10.79 18.14 -17.85
N GLU A 175 -11.29 19.38 -17.81
CA GLU A 175 -10.90 20.47 -18.73
C GLU A 175 -9.40 20.77 -18.66
N HIS A 176 -8.81 20.70 -17.45
CA HIS A 176 -7.40 20.96 -17.21
C HIS A 176 -6.51 19.71 -17.29
N ASN A 177 -7.03 18.58 -17.80
CA ASN A 177 -6.32 17.30 -17.91
C ASN A 177 -5.77 16.75 -16.59
N ILE A 178 -6.42 17.07 -15.47
CA ILE A 178 -6.05 16.62 -14.13
C ILE A 178 -6.71 15.25 -13.85
N LYS A 179 -5.92 14.18 -13.98
CA LYS A 179 -6.41 12.78 -13.87
C LYS A 179 -6.86 12.35 -12.46
N HIS A 180 -6.36 12.99 -11.42
CA HIS A 180 -6.66 12.72 -10.01
C HIS A 180 -6.67 14.04 -9.26
N MET A 181 -7.58 14.20 -8.30
CA MET A 181 -7.56 15.36 -7.41
C MET A 181 -6.39 15.27 -6.42
N SER A 182 -5.96 16.42 -5.88
CA SER A 182 -4.98 16.44 -4.81
C SER A 182 -5.56 15.80 -3.54
N PHE A 183 -4.70 15.26 -2.68
CA PHE A 183 -5.12 14.71 -1.39
C PHE A 183 -5.86 15.74 -0.53
N HIS A 184 -5.42 17.01 -0.53
CA HIS A 184 -6.09 18.09 0.20
C HIS A 184 -7.47 18.45 -0.37
N ALA A 185 -7.68 18.36 -1.69
CA ALA A 185 -9.01 18.47 -2.28
C ALA A 185 -9.91 17.29 -1.88
N TYR A 186 -9.36 16.07 -1.86
CA TYR A 186 -10.07 14.88 -1.40
C TYR A 186 -10.48 14.98 0.08
N LEU A 187 -9.58 15.42 0.96
CA LEU A 187 -9.87 15.67 2.38
C LEU A 187 -11.07 16.61 2.54
N ARG A 188 -11.11 17.70 1.77
CA ARG A 188 -12.26 18.63 1.81
C ARG A 188 -13.54 17.98 1.29
N LYS A 189 -13.46 17.23 0.19
CA LYS A 189 -14.63 16.51 -0.37
C LYS A 189 -15.26 15.54 0.63
N ILE A 190 -14.45 14.83 1.42
CA ILE A 190 -14.97 13.86 2.39
C ILE A 190 -15.41 14.54 3.69
N THR A 191 -14.77 15.64 4.08
CA THR A 191 -15.13 16.40 5.29
C THR A 191 -16.26 17.42 5.05
N SER A 192 -16.62 17.71 3.79
CA SER A 192 -17.72 18.61 3.43
C SER A 192 -19.06 17.96 3.76
N GLY A 193 -19.47 18.06 5.03
CA GLY A 193 -20.77 17.60 5.53
C GLY A 193 -20.70 16.64 6.72
N ASN A 194 -19.54 16.03 7.01
CA ASN A 194 -19.39 15.06 8.11
C ASN A 194 -18.03 15.20 8.81
N PHE A 195 -17.99 14.94 10.13
CA PHE A 195 -16.74 14.67 10.84
C PHE A 195 -16.26 13.26 10.49
N ILE A 196 -15.31 13.17 9.56
CA ILE A 196 -14.73 11.89 9.15
C ILE A 196 -13.32 11.76 9.74
N SER A 197 -13.09 10.63 10.42
CA SER A 197 -11.76 10.13 10.73
C SER A 197 -11.28 9.28 9.55
N LEU A 198 -10.07 9.55 9.06
CA LEU A 198 -9.41 8.70 8.09
C LEU A 198 -8.78 7.51 8.80
N ASP A 199 -9.12 6.31 8.35
CA ASP A 199 -8.52 5.08 8.81
C ASP A 199 -7.74 4.42 7.68
N GLU A 200 -6.52 4.00 7.98
CA GLU A 200 -5.69 3.26 7.03
C GLU A 200 -6.20 1.81 6.92
N LEU A 201 -6.26 1.29 5.69
CA LEU A 201 -6.66 -0.09 5.45
C LEU A 201 -5.63 -1.04 6.06
N SER A 202 -6.01 -1.72 7.14
CA SER A 202 -5.19 -2.78 7.74
C SER A 202 -5.69 -4.16 7.33
N CYS A 203 -4.87 -4.85 6.53
CA CYS A 203 -5.06 -6.28 6.22
C CYS A 203 -4.42 -7.20 7.28
N LYS A 204 -4.00 -6.66 8.43
CA LYS A 204 -3.49 -7.44 9.57
C LYS A 204 -4.64 -7.92 10.44
N ILE A 205 -4.45 -9.07 11.08
CA ILE A 205 -5.36 -9.56 12.11
C ILE A 205 -5.40 -8.55 13.25
N LYS A 206 -6.60 -8.15 13.67
CA LYS A 206 -6.77 -7.20 14.77
C LYS A 206 -6.24 -7.82 16.07
N PRO A 207 -5.32 -7.16 16.79
CA PRO A 207 -4.82 -7.68 18.06
C PRO A 207 -5.89 -7.57 19.16
N GLY A 208 -5.73 -8.36 20.23
CA GLY A 208 -6.53 -8.20 21.45
C GLY A 208 -7.92 -8.84 21.43
N CYS A 209 -8.19 -9.84 20.59
CA CYS A 209 -9.44 -10.58 20.65
C CYS A 209 -9.51 -11.45 21.91
N SER A 210 -10.57 -11.31 22.71
CA SER A 210 -10.80 -12.04 23.97
C SER A 210 -11.43 -13.42 23.78
N GLU A 211 -12.00 -13.70 22.62
CA GLU A 211 -12.85 -14.89 22.37
C GLU A 211 -12.05 -16.14 21.98
N HIS A 212 -10.75 -16.01 21.71
CA HIS A 212 -9.90 -17.12 21.31
C HIS A 212 -8.44 -16.86 21.73
N PRO A 213 -7.61 -17.91 21.81
CA PRO A 213 -6.18 -17.74 22.03
C PRO A 213 -5.55 -16.81 20.98
N PRO A 214 -4.50 -16.04 21.32
CA PRO A 214 -3.83 -15.17 20.35
C PRO A 214 -3.36 -15.93 19.10
N TRP A 215 -3.39 -15.24 17.96
CA TRP A 215 -2.81 -15.73 16.71
C TRP A 215 -1.37 -16.24 16.93
N PRO A 216 -0.97 -17.41 16.42
CA PRO A 216 -1.65 -18.24 15.41
C PRO A 216 -2.61 -19.32 15.96
N ARG A 217 -2.88 -19.35 17.27
CA ARG A 217 -3.64 -20.46 17.90
C ARG A 217 -5.17 -20.31 17.82
N GLY A 218 -5.67 -19.18 17.35
CA GLY A 218 -7.10 -18.93 17.16
C GLY A 218 -7.36 -17.69 16.32
N ILE A 219 -8.47 -17.70 15.60
CA ILE A 219 -8.98 -16.57 14.82
C ILE A 219 -10.51 -16.64 14.80
N CYS A 220 -11.18 -15.49 14.74
CA CYS A 220 -12.62 -15.39 14.56
C CYS A 220 -12.98 -14.33 13.52
N SER A 221 -14.24 -14.31 13.08
CA SER A 221 -14.74 -13.33 12.11
C SER A 221 -14.63 -11.87 12.57
N LYS A 222 -14.52 -11.60 13.89
CA LYS A 222 -14.37 -10.25 14.44
C LYS A 222 -12.95 -9.70 14.32
N CYS A 223 -11.93 -10.56 14.38
CA CYS A 223 -10.52 -10.16 14.34
C CYS A 223 -9.87 -10.40 12.98
N GLN A 224 -10.44 -11.28 12.16
CA GLN A 224 -10.03 -11.48 10.78
C GLN A 224 -10.24 -10.19 9.97
N PRO A 225 -9.27 -9.76 9.14
CA PRO A 225 -9.46 -8.64 8.24
C PRO A 225 -10.55 -8.97 7.20
N GLY A 226 -11.38 -7.97 6.87
CA GLY A 226 -12.39 -8.12 5.82
C GLY A 226 -11.76 -8.36 4.44
N ALA A 227 -12.53 -8.92 3.52
CA ALA A 227 -12.12 -9.04 2.13
C ALA A 227 -11.84 -7.65 1.54
N VAL A 228 -10.75 -7.54 0.76
CA VAL A 228 -10.31 -6.27 0.17
C VAL A 228 -10.78 -6.20 -1.28
N THR A 229 -11.49 -5.13 -1.62
CA THR A 229 -11.82 -4.79 -3.01
C THR A 229 -10.90 -3.66 -3.48
N LEU A 230 -10.13 -3.90 -4.54
CA LEU A 230 -9.22 -2.92 -5.10
C LEU A 230 -9.95 -2.00 -6.08
N ASN A 231 -10.23 -0.78 -5.64
CA ASN A 231 -10.79 0.29 -6.47
C ASN A 231 -9.70 1.25 -6.95
N ARG A 232 -9.95 1.94 -8.07
CA ARG A 232 -9.06 3.03 -8.51
C ARG A 232 -9.09 4.16 -7.48
N GLN A 233 -7.91 4.52 -6.97
CA GLN A 233 -7.77 5.64 -6.04
C GLN A 233 -8.09 6.97 -6.74
N PRO A 234 -9.01 7.80 -6.22
CA PRO A 234 -9.46 9.02 -6.91
C PRO A 234 -8.56 10.24 -6.67
N TYR A 235 -7.58 10.12 -5.78
CA TYR A 235 -6.68 11.18 -5.37
C TYR A 235 -5.22 10.70 -5.34
N ARG A 236 -4.28 11.62 -5.17
CA ARG A 236 -2.86 11.34 -4.93
C ARG A 236 -2.26 12.33 -3.93
N HIS A 237 -1.25 11.90 -3.18
CA HIS A 237 -0.59 12.73 -2.15
C HIS A 237 0.36 13.79 -2.73
N VAL A 238 0.98 13.51 -3.87
CA VAL A 238 1.86 14.43 -4.60
C VAL A 238 1.43 14.47 -6.06
N ASP A 239 1.25 15.67 -6.60
CA ASP A 239 0.73 15.92 -7.95
C ASP A 239 1.82 16.08 -9.01
N ASN A 240 3.01 16.51 -8.58
CA ASN A 240 4.11 16.79 -9.49
C ASN A 240 5.46 16.47 -8.84
N VAL A 241 6.42 16.01 -9.65
CA VAL A 241 7.83 15.89 -9.27
C VAL A 241 8.62 16.85 -10.14
N LEU A 242 9.35 17.77 -9.51
CA LEU A 242 10.14 18.80 -10.17
C LEU A 242 11.61 18.65 -9.75
N PHE A 243 12.49 18.39 -10.70
CA PHE A 243 13.93 18.48 -10.45
C PHE A 243 14.37 19.94 -10.54
N GLU A 244 15.10 20.42 -9.53
CA GLU A 244 15.53 21.83 -9.47
C GLU A 244 16.44 22.24 -10.63
N HIS A 245 17.24 21.29 -11.12
CA HIS A 245 18.17 21.52 -12.22
C HIS A 245 18.34 20.24 -13.05
N PRO A 246 18.34 20.31 -14.39
CA PRO A 246 18.51 19.13 -15.26
C PRO A 246 19.78 18.33 -14.97
N ALA A 247 20.87 19.02 -14.60
CA ALA A 247 22.16 18.39 -14.26
C ALA A 247 22.07 17.34 -13.13
N ILE A 248 21.06 17.42 -12.25
CA ILE A 248 20.83 16.43 -11.20
C ILE A 248 20.56 15.05 -11.83
N VAL A 249 19.67 15.02 -12.81
CA VAL A 249 19.30 13.79 -13.54
C VAL A 249 20.43 13.39 -14.49
N GLU A 250 21.05 14.35 -15.17
CA GLU A 250 22.17 14.04 -16.09
C GLU A 250 23.35 13.37 -15.39
N ARG A 251 23.70 13.83 -14.18
CA ARG A 251 24.76 13.22 -13.37
C ARG A 251 24.39 11.80 -12.95
N PHE A 252 23.12 11.57 -12.58
CA PHE A 252 22.64 10.23 -12.24
C PHE A 252 22.69 9.28 -13.45
N LEU A 253 22.30 9.77 -14.63
CA LEU A 253 22.34 8.99 -15.88
C LEU A 253 23.75 8.77 -16.42
N ALA A 254 24.73 9.57 -16.01
CA ALA A 254 26.13 9.40 -16.42
C ALA A 254 26.67 7.99 -16.06
N TYR A 255 26.24 7.41 -14.94
CA TYR A 255 26.62 6.05 -14.57
C TYR A 255 26.14 5.02 -15.60
N TRP A 256 24.87 5.09 -16.01
CA TRP A 256 24.32 4.20 -17.02
C TRP A 256 25.01 4.40 -18.37
N ARG A 257 25.29 5.64 -18.78
CA ARG A 257 26.02 5.92 -20.03
C ARG A 257 27.43 5.32 -20.04
N ALA A 258 28.11 5.34 -18.90
CA ALA A 258 29.47 4.82 -18.78
C ALA A 258 29.53 3.29 -18.67
N THR A 259 28.53 2.64 -18.07
CA THR A 259 28.59 1.22 -17.70
C THR A 259 27.59 0.32 -18.43
N GLY A 260 26.50 0.89 -18.94
CA GLY A 260 25.34 0.15 -19.43
C GLY A 260 24.56 -0.58 -18.33
N HIS A 261 24.85 -0.34 -17.05
CA HIS A 261 24.17 -0.96 -15.92
C HIS A 261 23.11 -0.03 -15.33
N GLN A 262 22.02 -0.62 -14.84
CA GLN A 262 20.92 0.12 -14.22
C GLN A 262 21.33 0.74 -12.89
N ARG A 263 20.60 1.76 -12.46
CA ARG A 263 20.94 2.53 -11.27
C ARG A 263 19.71 2.91 -10.45
N VAL A 264 19.88 2.95 -9.14
CA VAL A 264 18.89 3.40 -8.16
C VAL A 264 19.45 4.57 -7.35
N GLY A 265 18.61 5.54 -7.02
CA GLY A 265 18.93 6.64 -6.13
C GLY A 265 17.74 7.06 -5.28
N PHE A 266 18.02 7.73 -4.17
CA PHE A 266 17.03 8.37 -3.30
C PHE A 266 16.96 9.86 -3.60
N LEU A 267 15.76 10.38 -3.74
CA LEU A 267 15.48 11.77 -4.04
C LEU A 267 15.41 12.57 -2.74
N TYR A 268 16.26 13.58 -2.62
CA TYR A 268 16.27 14.52 -1.50
C TYR A 268 15.76 15.88 -1.97
N GLY A 269 14.85 16.45 -1.20
CA GLY A 269 14.12 17.63 -1.63
C GLY A 269 13.21 18.19 -0.55
N ARG A 270 12.18 18.92 -1.01
CA ARG A 270 11.13 19.52 -0.17
C ARG A 270 9.77 19.35 -0.85
N TYR A 271 8.71 19.34 -0.07
CA TYR A 271 7.36 19.43 -0.59
C TYR A 271 6.92 20.89 -0.61
N GLU A 272 6.36 21.34 -1.74
CA GLU A 272 5.91 22.70 -1.94
C GLU A 272 4.51 22.70 -2.56
N ARG A 273 3.85 23.86 -2.51
CA ARG A 273 2.56 24.04 -3.19
C ARG A 273 2.73 23.93 -4.71
N HIS A 274 1.81 23.23 -5.36
CA HIS A 274 1.69 23.16 -6.80
C HIS A 274 0.46 23.96 -7.25
N PRO A 275 0.64 25.11 -7.92
CA PRO A 275 -0.48 26.01 -8.23
C PRO A 275 -1.40 25.51 -9.37
N ASP A 276 -0.90 24.64 -10.26
CA ASP A 276 -1.65 24.19 -11.44
C ASP A 276 -2.70 23.11 -11.11
N VAL A 277 -2.68 22.59 -9.88
CA VAL A 277 -3.68 21.66 -9.36
C VAL A 277 -4.30 22.29 -8.11
N PRO A 278 -5.64 22.34 -7.97
CA PRO A 278 -6.29 22.86 -6.77
C PRO A 278 -5.79 22.15 -5.51
N LEU A 279 -5.21 22.93 -4.59
CA LEU A 279 -4.58 22.44 -3.35
C LEU A 279 -3.48 21.38 -3.59
N GLY A 280 -2.79 21.46 -4.73
CA GLY A 280 -1.80 20.48 -5.12
C GLY A 280 -0.48 20.60 -4.37
N ILE A 281 0.25 19.48 -4.32
CA ILE A 281 1.61 19.40 -3.77
C ILE A 281 2.58 18.96 -4.87
N ARG A 282 3.75 19.58 -4.93
CA ARG A 282 4.89 19.11 -5.73
C ARG A 282 6.05 18.69 -4.84
N ALA A 283 6.74 17.63 -5.22
CA ALA A 283 8.05 17.27 -4.67
C ALA A 283 9.15 17.97 -5.48
N ARG A 284 9.81 18.97 -4.88
CA ARG A 284 10.94 19.69 -5.50
C ARG A 284 12.25 19.02 -5.09
N VAL A 285 12.88 18.34 -6.03
CA VAL A 285 14.07 17.49 -5.84
C VAL A 285 15.34 18.31 -6.05
N ALA A 286 16.13 18.45 -4.99
CA ALA A 286 17.40 19.17 -4.98
C ALA A 286 18.61 18.26 -5.22
N ALA A 287 18.52 16.98 -4.84
CA ALA A 287 19.63 16.04 -4.98
C ALA A 287 19.15 14.60 -5.18
N ILE A 288 20.01 13.79 -5.78
CA ILE A 288 19.89 12.33 -5.83
C ILE A 288 21.07 11.76 -5.05
N TYR A 289 20.78 10.96 -4.04
CA TYR A 289 21.78 10.20 -3.30
C TYR A 289 21.78 8.76 -3.82
N GLU A 290 22.93 8.27 -4.26
CA GLU A 290 23.10 6.89 -4.71
C GLU A 290 23.62 6.02 -3.56
N PRO A 291 22.78 5.16 -2.95
CA PRO A 291 23.22 4.26 -1.89
C PRO A 291 24.18 3.19 -2.44
N PRO A 292 24.97 2.53 -1.57
CA PRO A 292 25.74 1.35 -1.95
C PRO A 292 24.84 0.31 -2.64
N GLN A 293 25.21 -0.07 -3.87
CA GLN A 293 24.41 -0.96 -4.70
C GLN A 293 25.28 -1.74 -5.68
N SER A 294 24.87 -2.98 -5.96
CA SER A 294 25.40 -3.80 -7.03
C SER A 294 24.45 -3.75 -8.23
N SER A 295 24.95 -3.31 -9.37
CA SER A 295 24.16 -3.04 -10.57
C SER A 295 24.61 -3.90 -11.75
N SER A 296 23.65 -4.53 -12.43
CA SER A 296 23.82 -5.18 -13.73
C SER A 296 22.95 -4.50 -14.81
N ARG A 297 22.84 -5.10 -15.99
CA ARG A 297 21.99 -4.61 -17.08
C ARG A 297 20.49 -4.71 -16.80
N ASP A 298 20.10 -5.61 -15.91
CA ASP A 298 18.74 -6.09 -15.68
C ASP A 298 18.36 -6.16 -14.19
N CYS A 299 19.31 -5.94 -13.27
CA CYS A 299 19.08 -6.04 -11.84
C CYS A 299 19.88 -4.97 -11.07
N VAL A 300 19.29 -4.50 -9.97
CA VAL A 300 19.98 -3.67 -8.98
C VAL A 300 19.70 -4.25 -7.60
N THR A 301 20.75 -4.52 -6.84
CA THR A 301 20.66 -4.98 -5.45
C THR A 301 21.25 -3.91 -4.53
N LEU A 302 20.41 -3.37 -3.65
CA LEU A 302 20.84 -2.41 -2.64
C LEU A 302 21.58 -3.13 -1.50
N SER A 303 22.65 -2.51 -1.01
CA SER A 303 23.43 -2.98 0.12
C SER A 303 23.22 -2.09 1.34
N SER A 304 23.63 -2.56 2.52
CA SER A 304 23.59 -1.75 3.74
C SER A 304 24.41 -0.47 3.56
N ASP A 305 23.83 0.67 3.95
CA ASP A 305 24.49 1.97 3.84
C ASP A 305 25.04 2.44 5.20
N PRO A 306 26.36 2.32 5.44
CA PRO A 306 26.96 2.77 6.70
C PRO A 306 26.90 4.30 6.86
N ARG A 307 26.63 5.05 5.78
CA ARG A 307 26.58 6.53 5.80
C ARG A 307 25.17 7.07 5.99
N ALA A 308 24.15 6.21 6.07
CA ALA A 308 22.76 6.64 6.22
C ALA A 308 22.53 7.60 7.41
N PRO A 309 23.12 7.39 8.61
CA PRO A 309 22.95 8.34 9.72
C PRO A 309 23.56 9.72 9.43
N LEU A 310 24.74 9.74 8.80
CA LEU A 310 25.41 10.99 8.42
C LEU A 310 24.62 11.75 7.35
N LEU A 311 24.08 11.02 6.37
CA LEU A 311 23.23 11.59 5.32
C LEU A 311 21.97 12.22 5.91
N GLN A 312 21.36 11.56 6.91
CA GLN A 312 20.18 12.08 7.60
C GLN A 312 20.47 13.40 8.33
N ASP A 313 21.59 13.49 9.06
CA ASP A 313 22.01 14.74 9.73
C ASP A 313 22.30 15.86 8.72
N LEU A 314 23.02 15.53 7.64
CA LEU A 314 23.33 16.48 6.57
C LEU A 314 22.05 17.00 5.89
N ALA A 315 21.12 16.10 5.54
CA ALA A 315 19.85 16.46 4.93
C ALA A 315 19.05 17.39 5.85
N ALA A 316 18.95 17.05 7.15
CA ALA A 316 18.26 17.88 8.14
C ALA A 316 18.86 19.29 8.24
N ARG A 317 20.20 19.43 8.28
CA ARG A 317 20.88 20.75 8.31
C ARG A 317 20.63 21.58 7.05
N LEU A 318 20.44 20.93 5.90
CA LEU A 318 20.10 21.59 4.64
C LEU A 318 18.59 21.84 4.48
N GLY A 319 17.77 21.44 5.47
CA GLY A 319 16.32 21.46 5.38
C GLY A 319 15.79 20.58 4.24
N LEU A 320 16.52 19.53 3.88
CA LEU A 320 16.14 18.54 2.89
C LEU A 320 15.63 17.29 3.59
N ARG A 321 14.75 16.57 2.91
CA ARG A 321 14.21 15.29 3.37
C ARG A 321 14.15 14.30 2.20
N PRO A 322 14.11 12.99 2.47
CA PRO A 322 13.81 12.01 1.44
C PRO A 322 12.37 12.25 0.95
N VAL A 323 12.22 12.55 -0.34
CA VAL A 323 10.91 12.81 -0.98
C VAL A 323 10.48 11.69 -1.93
N GLY A 324 11.40 10.78 -2.26
CA GLY A 324 11.10 9.67 -3.15
C GLY A 324 12.35 8.86 -3.50
N TRP A 325 12.20 7.98 -4.48
CA TRP A 325 13.29 7.23 -5.08
C TRP A 325 13.17 7.23 -6.60
N ILE A 326 14.31 7.02 -7.26
CA ILE A 326 14.46 7.00 -8.70
C ILE A 326 15.23 5.75 -9.11
N PHE A 327 14.81 5.14 -10.22
CA PHE A 327 15.54 4.04 -10.81
C PHE A 327 15.51 4.12 -12.34
N THR A 328 16.50 3.50 -12.99
CA THR A 328 16.57 3.41 -14.44
C THR A 328 16.06 2.06 -14.93
N ASP A 329 15.34 2.08 -16.04
CA ASP A 329 15.12 0.92 -16.90
C ASP A 329 15.36 1.34 -18.35
N LEU A 330 16.64 1.42 -18.69
CA LEU A 330 17.13 1.92 -19.96
C LEU A 330 17.83 0.81 -20.72
N VAL A 331 17.37 0.58 -21.95
CA VAL A 331 17.96 -0.37 -22.90
C VAL A 331 18.41 0.40 -24.14
N PRO A 332 19.68 0.31 -24.54
CA PRO A 332 20.15 1.04 -25.73
C PRO A 332 19.43 0.55 -26.99
N LEU A 333 18.98 1.49 -27.81
CA LEU A 333 18.46 1.23 -29.16
C LEU A 333 19.59 1.38 -30.17
N ASP A 334 20.22 2.55 -30.17
CA ASP A 334 21.41 2.85 -30.97
C ASP A 334 22.42 3.62 -30.11
N VAL A 335 23.60 3.02 -29.96
CA VAL A 335 24.71 3.54 -29.15
C VAL A 335 25.32 4.79 -29.78
N ALA A 336 25.30 4.91 -31.11
CA ALA A 336 25.89 6.05 -31.82
C ALA A 336 25.06 7.33 -31.62
N THR A 337 23.73 7.22 -31.61
CA THR A 337 22.81 8.34 -31.40
C THR A 337 22.42 8.54 -29.93
N GLY A 338 22.81 7.62 -29.03
CA GLY A 338 22.45 7.67 -27.61
C GLY A 338 20.96 7.43 -27.34
N THR A 339 20.26 6.77 -28.27
CA THR A 339 18.83 6.52 -28.17
C THR A 339 18.54 5.25 -27.37
N VAL A 340 17.37 5.21 -26.73
CA VAL A 340 16.93 4.11 -25.86
C VAL A 340 15.61 3.53 -26.33
N LYS A 341 15.38 2.25 -26.08
CA LYS A 341 14.15 1.55 -26.45
C LYS A 341 12.99 2.01 -25.57
N HIS A 342 11.80 2.15 -26.18
CA HIS A 342 10.54 2.28 -25.47
C HIS A 342 10.01 0.89 -25.10
N ILE A 343 10.19 0.50 -23.83
CA ILE A 343 9.84 -0.85 -23.33
C ILE A 343 8.67 -0.87 -22.34
N ARG A 344 8.26 0.30 -21.83
CA ARG A 344 7.18 0.45 -20.85
C ARG A 344 6.01 1.23 -21.43
N GLY A 345 4.86 0.59 -21.58
CA GLY A 345 3.68 1.20 -22.19
C GLY A 345 2.40 0.40 -21.98
N VAL A 346 1.35 0.80 -22.70
CA VAL A 346 0.00 0.20 -22.62
C VAL A 346 0.01 -1.29 -22.96
N ASP A 347 0.82 -1.68 -23.95
CA ASP A 347 0.92 -3.08 -24.42
C ASP A 347 1.89 -3.93 -23.59
N THR A 348 2.60 -3.32 -22.63
CA THR A 348 3.53 -4.01 -21.74
C THR A 348 3.13 -3.79 -20.28
N HIS A 349 3.86 -2.93 -19.57
CA HIS A 349 3.59 -2.48 -18.23
C HIS A 349 4.27 -1.13 -18.00
N PHE A 350 3.76 -0.33 -17.06
CA PHE A 350 4.42 0.89 -16.62
C PHE A 350 5.36 0.63 -15.43
N LEU A 351 4.91 -0.19 -14.48
CA LEU A 351 5.69 -0.66 -13.33
C LEU A 351 5.56 -2.18 -13.21
N SER A 352 6.66 -2.84 -12.87
CA SER A 352 6.66 -4.27 -12.59
C SER A 352 6.09 -4.56 -11.19
N ALA A 353 5.65 -5.80 -10.94
CA ALA A 353 5.14 -6.18 -9.61
C ALA A 353 6.19 -5.98 -8.51
N GLN A 354 7.47 -6.28 -8.79
CA GLN A 354 8.57 -6.08 -7.85
C GLN A 354 8.79 -4.60 -7.53
N GLU A 355 8.71 -3.73 -8.54
CA GLU A 355 8.81 -2.28 -8.36
C GLU A 355 7.63 -1.73 -7.54
N CYS A 356 6.41 -2.24 -7.75
CA CYS A 356 5.24 -1.87 -6.95
C CYS A 356 5.41 -2.30 -5.48
N ILE A 357 5.93 -3.50 -5.22
CA ILE A 357 6.22 -3.98 -3.85
C ILE A 357 7.28 -3.09 -3.19
N MET A 358 8.33 -2.74 -3.94
CA MET A 358 9.41 -1.88 -3.43
C MET A 358 8.93 -0.45 -3.17
N ALA A 359 8.09 0.11 -4.04
CA ALA A 359 7.45 1.40 -3.82
C ALA A 359 6.57 1.39 -2.56
N GLY A 360 5.74 0.35 -2.38
CA GLY A 360 4.93 0.17 -1.17
C GLY A 360 5.77 0.04 0.10
N HIS A 361 6.90 -0.68 0.03
CA HIS A 361 7.84 -0.78 1.14
C HIS A 361 8.39 0.59 1.54
N TYR A 362 8.87 1.40 0.58
CA TYR A 362 9.40 2.73 0.89
C TYR A 362 8.32 3.70 1.35
N GLN A 363 7.10 3.62 0.84
CA GLN A 363 5.98 4.42 1.32
C GLN A 363 5.64 4.11 2.79
N ASN A 364 5.68 2.83 3.18
CA ASN A 364 5.49 2.42 4.58
C ASN A 364 6.60 2.91 5.51
N LEU A 365 7.83 3.08 5.00
CA LEU A 365 8.94 3.65 5.77
C LEU A 365 8.84 5.18 5.91
N HIS A 366 8.03 5.84 5.07
CA HIS A 366 7.87 7.29 5.05
C HIS A 366 6.39 7.68 5.15
N PRO A 367 5.72 7.36 6.28
CA PRO A 367 4.30 7.66 6.45
C PRO A 367 4.05 9.16 6.46
N ASN A 368 2.92 9.58 5.89
CA ASN A 368 2.50 10.97 5.87
C ASN A 368 1.73 11.32 7.14
N ALA A 369 2.23 12.25 7.94
CA ALA A 369 1.52 12.80 9.09
C ALA A 369 0.20 13.44 8.65
N CYS A 370 -0.89 13.13 9.34
CA CYS A 370 -2.21 13.66 9.00
C CYS A 370 -3.09 13.74 10.25
N ARG A 371 -3.48 14.97 10.63
CA ARG A 371 -4.34 15.23 11.79
C ARG A 371 -5.75 14.64 11.69
N HIS A 372 -6.21 14.33 10.49
CA HIS A 372 -7.54 13.76 10.24
C HIS A 372 -7.54 12.23 10.38
N ALA A 373 -6.37 11.61 10.54
CA ALA A 373 -6.25 10.17 10.68
C ALA A 373 -6.27 9.73 12.14
N SER A 374 -6.96 8.64 12.45
CA SER A 374 -7.04 8.10 13.82
C SER A 374 -5.67 7.67 14.37
N SER A 375 -4.80 7.17 13.50
CA SER A 375 -3.42 6.78 13.81
C SER A 375 -2.43 7.97 13.85
N GLY A 376 -2.86 9.16 13.40
CA GLY A 376 -2.00 10.31 13.15
C GLY A 376 -1.25 10.27 11.80
N PHE A 377 -1.39 9.20 11.02
CA PHE A 377 -0.75 9.04 9.70
C PHE A 377 -1.74 8.53 8.65
N PHE A 378 -1.60 8.99 7.41
CA PHE A 378 -2.42 8.49 6.30
C PHE A 378 -1.70 8.53 4.95
N GLY A 379 -1.40 7.35 4.42
CA GLY A 379 -0.67 7.18 3.17
C GLY A 379 0.76 7.72 3.23
N SER A 380 1.31 8.10 2.08
CA SER A 380 2.67 8.60 1.97
C SER A 380 2.83 9.60 0.83
N LYS A 381 3.64 10.64 1.04
CA LYS A 381 4.08 11.56 -0.02
C LYS A 381 5.30 11.05 -0.79
N PHE A 382 5.88 9.92 -0.39
CA PHE A 382 7.11 9.39 -0.99
C PHE A 382 6.88 8.93 -2.43
N VAL A 383 7.49 9.64 -3.39
CA VAL A 383 7.27 9.39 -4.82
C VAL A 383 8.18 8.30 -5.38
N THR A 384 7.76 7.70 -6.49
CA THR A 384 8.55 6.75 -7.27
C THR A 384 8.75 7.31 -8.68
N VAL A 385 10.01 7.40 -9.13
CA VAL A 385 10.36 7.87 -10.48
C VAL A 385 11.08 6.75 -11.23
N CYS A 386 10.54 6.36 -12.37
CA CYS A 386 11.19 5.43 -13.31
C CYS A 386 11.72 6.22 -14.50
N VAL A 387 13.02 6.09 -14.79
CA VAL A 387 13.63 6.67 -15.99
C VAL A 387 13.71 5.59 -17.06
N THR A 388 12.94 5.76 -18.14
CA THR A 388 12.86 4.80 -19.23
C THR A 388 12.76 5.53 -20.58
N GLY A 389 12.84 4.79 -21.68
CA GLY A 389 12.73 5.36 -23.03
C GLY A 389 11.33 5.91 -23.31
N LYS A 390 11.27 7.02 -24.04
CA LYS A 390 10.01 7.65 -24.48
C LYS A 390 9.51 6.96 -25.76
N SER A 391 8.20 6.91 -25.98
CA SER A 391 7.68 6.55 -27.31
C SER A 391 7.90 7.69 -28.31
N ASP A 392 8.25 7.34 -29.55
CA ASP A 392 8.33 8.32 -30.65
C ASP A 392 6.94 8.92 -30.99
N SER A 393 5.86 8.28 -30.53
CA SER A 393 4.47 8.63 -30.82
C SER A 393 3.84 9.69 -29.89
N TRP A 394 4.60 10.30 -28.98
CA TRP A 394 4.09 11.38 -28.13
C TRP A 394 4.37 12.75 -28.77
N TYR A 395 3.44 13.18 -29.63
CA TYR A 395 3.25 14.60 -29.93
C TYR A 395 2.43 15.24 -28.80
N PRO A 396 2.80 16.45 -28.33
CA PRO A 396 2.10 17.15 -27.26
C PRO A 396 0.66 17.52 -27.62
#